data_AF-A0A2P2KJB2-F1
#
_entry.id   AF-A0A2P2KJB2-F1
#
_cell.length_a   1.000
_cell.length_b   1.000
_cell.length_c   1.000
_cell.angle_alpha   90.00
_cell.angle_beta   90.00
_cell.angle_gamma   90.00
#
_symmetry.space_group_name_H-M   'P 1'
#
loop_
_entity.id
_entity.type
_entity.pdbx_description
1 polymer ?
#
loop_
_entity_poly.entity_id
_entity_poly.type
_entity_poly.pdbx_seq_one_letter_code
_entity_poly.pdbx_strand_id
1 'polypeptide(L)' 'MHREFAEMEFAGLREAIEKVELVDAHAHNIVALDSSFPFINGFSEAAGDALASAPHSLSFKVLILLFLFLFPSKEL' A
#
# COMPACT_ATOMS: atom_id res chain seq x y z
N MET A 1 15.58 -30.07 11.61
CA MET A 1 16.03 -29.36 12.83
C MET A 1 16.56 -27.95 12.57
N HIS A 2 17.64 -27.71 11.81
CA HIS A 2 18.14 -26.33 11.59
C HIS A 2 17.17 -25.39 10.84
N ARG A 3 16.42 -25.94 9.86
CA ARG A 3 15.46 -25.17 9.06
C ARG A 3 14.19 -24.78 9.85
N GLU A 4 13.64 -25.70 10.62
CA GLU A 4 12.45 -25.44 11.46
C GLU A 4 12.75 -24.44 12.58
N PHE A 5 13.96 -24.46 13.14
CA PHE A 5 14.39 -23.46 14.11
C PHE A 5 14.45 -22.06 13.50
N ALA A 6 15.04 -21.94 12.30
CA ALA A 6 15.05 -20.67 11.56
C ALA A 6 13.63 -20.21 11.19
N GLU A 7 12.75 -21.12 10.75
CA GLU A 7 11.35 -20.78 10.44
C GLU A 7 10.57 -20.31 11.70
N MET A 8 10.81 -20.90 12.87
CA MET A 8 10.24 -20.41 14.15
C MET A 8 10.80 -19.05 14.56
N GLU A 9 12.11 -18.83 14.39
CA GLU A 9 12.76 -17.55 14.67
C GLU A 9 12.20 -16.43 13.77
N PHE A 10 12.05 -16.69 12.47
CA PHE A 10 11.44 -15.76 11.52
C PHE A 10 9.95 -15.53 11.81
N ALA A 11 9.21 -16.55 12.25
CA ALA A 11 7.82 -16.39 12.65
C ALA A 11 7.69 -15.46 13.87
N GLY A 12 8.53 -15.64 14.90
CA GLY A 12 8.56 -14.76 16.07
C GLY A 12 8.95 -13.33 15.72
N LEU A 13 9.93 -13.14 14.84
CA LEU A 13 10.31 -11.82 14.35
C LEU A 13 9.16 -11.14 13.57
N ARG A 14 8.50 -11.89 12.69
CA ARG A 14 7.36 -11.39 11.92
C ARG A 14 6.22 -10.95 12.83
N GLU A 15 5.87 -11.77 13.82
CA GLU A 15 4.82 -11.44 14.80
C GLU A 15 5.17 -10.17 15.59
N ALA A 16 6.44 -10.02 15.99
CA ALA A 16 6.90 -8.82 16.69
C ALA A 16 6.80 -7.56 15.81
N ILE A 17 7.17 -7.66 14.53
CA ILE A 17 7.06 -6.55 13.56
C ILE A 17 5.59 -6.21 13.28
N GLU A 18 4.71 -7.19 13.11
CA GLU A 18 3.30 -6.94 12.81
C GLU A 18 2.54 -6.29 13.99
N LYS A 19 3.03 -6.43 15.23
CA LYS A 19 2.42 -5.86 16.44
C LYS A 19 2.96 -4.49 16.85
N VAL A 20 4.09 -4.04 16.32
CA VAL A 20 4.65 -2.75 16.69
C VAL A 20 3.83 -1.62 16.08
N GLU A 21 3.61 -0.55 16.86
CA GLU A 21 2.98 0.66 16.31
C GLU A 21 3.86 1.28 15.22
N LEU A 22 3.24 1.63 14.10
CA LEU A 22 3.92 2.27 12.98
C LEU A 22 3.98 3.79 13.22
N VAL A 23 5.19 4.35 13.21
CA VAL A 23 5.41 5.80 13.19
C VAL A 23 5.87 6.19 11.79
N ASP A 24 4.98 6.83 11.03
CA ASP A 24 5.32 7.39 9.73
C ASP A 24 6.04 8.73 9.92
N ALA A 25 7.36 8.71 9.70
CA ALA A 25 8.21 9.89 9.85
C ALA A 25 8.09 10.88 8.69
N HIS A 26 7.47 10.49 7.57
CA HIS A 26 7.39 11.34 6.39
C HIS A 26 6.16 11.02 5.53
N ALA A 27 5.15 11.89 5.63
CA ALA A 27 3.95 11.85 4.80
C ALA A 27 3.63 13.24 4.24
N HIS A 28 2.87 13.26 3.14
CA HIS A 28 2.24 14.46 2.61
C HIS A 28 0.79 14.57 3.10
N ASN A 29 0.23 15.79 3.03
CA ASN A 29 -1.14 16.05 3.44
C ASN A 29 -2.15 15.30 2.55
N ILE A 30 -3.24 14.84 3.17
CA ILE A 30 -4.40 14.32 2.44
C ILE A 30 -5.04 15.47 1.66
N VAL A 31 -5.39 15.23 0.40
CA VAL A 31 -6.08 16.21 -0.44
C VAL A 31 -7.53 16.41 0.01
N ALA A 32 -8.06 17.62 -0.17
CA ALA A 32 -9.46 17.92 0.12
C ALA A 32 -10.40 17.09 -0.77
N LEU A 33 -11.63 16.84 -0.29
CA LEU A 33 -12.64 16.05 -1.01
C LEU A 33 -13.05 16.70 -2.35
N ASP A 34 -12.97 18.02 -2.45
CA ASP A 34 -13.27 18.84 -3.63
C ASP A 34 -12.01 19.22 -4.44
N SER A 35 -10.89 18.58 -4.17
CA SER A 35 -9.62 18.82 -4.88
C SER A 35 -9.72 18.46 -6.36
N SER A 36 -9.13 19.29 -7.22
CA SER A 36 -8.93 18.97 -8.64
C SER A 36 -7.71 18.09 -8.89
N PHE A 37 -7.00 17.63 -7.85
CA PHE A 37 -5.84 16.77 -7.99
C PHE A 37 -6.26 15.39 -8.50
N PRO A 38 -5.77 14.94 -9.67
CA PRO A 38 -6.19 13.66 -10.21
C PRO A 38 -5.74 12.50 -9.31
N PHE A 39 -6.68 11.62 -8.96
CA PHE A 39 -6.40 10.45 -8.12
C PHE A 39 -5.21 9.62 -8.65
N ILE A 40 -5.12 9.46 -9.96
CA ILE A 40 -4.07 8.67 -10.63
C ILE A 40 -2.65 9.22 -10.38
N ASN A 41 -2.51 10.52 -10.15
CA ASN A 41 -1.23 11.15 -9.80
C ASN A 41 -0.76 10.81 -8.38
N GLY A 42 -1.63 10.27 -7.52
CA GLY A 42 -1.21 9.73 -6.23
C GLY A 42 -0.37 8.43 -6.34
N PHE A 43 -0.37 7.77 -7.51
CA PHE A 43 0.32 6.49 -7.71
C PHE A 43 1.51 6.59 -8.66
N SER A 44 1.75 7.77 -9.22
CA SER A 44 2.82 8.01 -10.17
C SER A 44 3.08 9.50 -10.30
N GLU A 45 4.36 9.87 -10.35
CA GLU A 45 4.80 11.22 -10.73
C GLU A 45 4.73 11.46 -12.26
N ALA A 46 4.20 10.51 -13.03
CA ALA A 46 4.05 10.65 -14.48
C ALA A 46 3.14 11.85 -14.83
N ALA A 47 3.47 12.51 -15.94
CA ALA A 47 2.72 13.65 -16.46
C ALA A 47 2.51 13.52 -17.96
N GLY A 48 1.51 14.24 -18.49
CA GLY A 48 1.15 14.18 -19.91
C GLY A 48 0.79 12.75 -20.33
N ASP A 49 1.23 12.35 -21.51
CA ASP A 49 0.92 11.04 -22.10
C ASP A 49 1.43 9.86 -21.26
N ALA A 50 2.49 10.07 -20.47
CA ALA A 50 3.03 9.02 -19.60
C ALA A 50 2.04 8.63 -18.48
N LEU A 51 1.12 9.52 -18.09
CA LEU A 51 0.12 9.24 -17.07
C LEU A 51 -0.82 8.10 -17.48
N ALA A 52 -1.04 7.90 -18.78
CA ALA A 52 -1.81 6.76 -19.30
C ALA A 52 -1.19 5.40 -18.94
N SER A 53 0.10 5.36 -18.62
CA SER A 53 0.80 4.14 -18.18
C SER A 53 0.80 3.94 -16.66
N ALA A 54 0.37 4.94 -15.87
CA ALA A 54 0.34 4.85 -14.41
C ALA A 54 -0.46 3.63 -13.85
N PRO A 55 -1.53 3.14 -14.48
CA PRO A 55 -2.23 1.93 -14.01
C PRO A 55 -1.37 0.65 -14.05
N HIS A 56 -0.29 0.65 -14.82
CA HIS A 56 0.66 -0.48 -14.86
C HIS A 56 1.69 -0.43 -13.73
N SER A 57 1.78 0.67 -12.98
CA SER A 57 2.72 0.84 -11.86
C SER A 57 2.42 -0.13 -10.72
N LEU A 58 3.46 -0.43 -9.93
CA LEU A 58 3.32 -1.25 -8.74
C LEU A 58 2.40 -0.58 -7.72
N SER A 59 2.57 0.73 -7.50
CA SER A 59 1.78 1.52 -6.54
C SER A 59 0.28 1.43 -6.82
N PHE A 60 -0.12 1.50 -8.09
CA PHE A 60 -1.52 1.38 -8.48
C PHE A 60 -2.08 -0.02 -8.20
N LYS A 61 -1.31 -1.08 -8.53
CA LYS A 61 -1.70 -2.47 -8.29
C LYS A 61 -1.81 -2.80 -6.81
N VAL A 62 -0.85 -2.36 -5.99
CA VAL A 62 -0.84 -2.59 -4.55
C VAL A 62 -2.05 -1.93 -3.89
N LEU A 63 -2.41 -0.70 -4.29
CA LEU A 63 -3.60 -0.05 -3.74
C LEU A 63 -4.87 -0.86 -4.04
N ILE A 64 -5.08 -1.31 -5.27
CA ILE A 64 -6.29 -2.06 -5.63
C ILE A 64 -6.41 -3.33 -4.76
N LEU A 65 -5.31 -4.06 -4.61
CA LEU A 65 -5.29 -5.25 -3.75
C LEU A 65 -5.55 -4.90 -2.29
N LEU A 66 -4.95 -3.82 -1.79
CA LEU A 66 -5.12 -3.34 -0.43
C LEU A 66 -6.58 -2.93 -0.16
N PHE A 67 -7.19 -2.20 -1.09
CA PHE A 67 -8.57 -1.74 -0.98
C PHE A 67 -9.55 -2.91 -0.97
N LEU A 68 -9.37 -3.90 -1.86
CA LEU A 68 -10.19 -5.11 -1.88
C LEU A 68 -10.05 -5.94 -0.59
N PHE A 69 -8.87 -5.91 0.04
CA PHE A 69 -8.62 -6.64 1.28
C PHE A 69 -9.18 -5.94 2.52
N LEU A 70 -8.99 -4.62 2.64
CA LEU A 70 -9.43 -3.82 3.80
C LEU A 70 -10.92 -3.46 3.75
N PHE A 71 -11.44 -3.21 2.55
CA PHE A 71 -12.82 -2.82 2.31
C PHE A 71 -13.49 -3.83 1.37
N PRO A 72 -13.68 -5.09 1.82
CA PRO A 72 -14.45 -6.03 1.03
C PRO A 72 -15.86 -5.45 0.86
N SER A 73 -16.25 -5.20 -0.39
CA SER A 73 -17.61 -4.77 -0.72
C SER A 73 -18.58 -5.76 -0.09
N LYS A 74 -19.24 -5.35 1.00
CA LYS A 74 -20.44 -6.04 1.44
C LYS A 74 -21.49 -5.72 0.38
N GLU A 75 -22.15 -6.75 -0.13
CA GLU A 75 -23.22 -6.63 -1.12
C GLU A 75 -24.09 -5.41 -0.82
N LEU A 76 -24.24 -4.53 -1.82
CA LEU A 76 -25.22 -3.43 -1.80
C LEU A 76 -26.63 -3.99 -1.88
#